data_AF-A0AAV1W103-F1
#
_entry.id   AF-A0AAV1W103-F1
#
_cell.length_a   1.000
_cell.length_b   1.000
_cell.length_c   1.000
_cell.angle_alpha   90.00
_cell.angle_beta   90.00
_cell.angle_gamma   90.00
#
_symmetry.space_group_name_H-M   'P 1'
#
loop_
_entity.id
_entity.type
_entity.pdbx_description
1 polymer ?
#
loop_
_entity_poly.entity_id
_entity_poly.type
_entity_poly.pdbx_seq_one_letter_code
_entity_poly.pdbx_strand_id
1 'polypeptide(L)'
;MDSTTKSDSTYDRKAEVKAFDESKSGVKGLVESGVKKIPLMFHSGYMVETIEKTSYDSMLSVPTIDLKDINKNPAMHAEVVAKIRSACREWGFFQIINHGIEDSVMDEMIDGVCRFHDQDSDVRKEFYTRDNKSKFVYYSNTSLFQDKFANWRDSIGCHMAPNAPKPEELPEVCRDIMIEYAKKIKELGCTIFELLSEALGLKPSFLEELNCTEGLFIQGHYYPACPEPELTVGTSKHTDNAFMNILLQDQVGGLQVLHDNKWVNVPPLHGAFVVNIGDLLQLLSNDRFKSVYHRVLSSYIGPRVSVSSFFFNSEYLDEGSTKGLWPN
;
A
#
# COMPACT_ATOMS: atom_id res chain seq x y z
N MET A 1 7.04 -15.71 -36.83
CA MET A 1 5.91 -15.06 -37.51
C MET A 1 5.44 -13.97 -36.57
N ASP A 2 5.82 -12.74 -36.89
CA ASP A 2 5.52 -11.56 -36.09
C ASP A 2 4.02 -11.34 -35.97
N SER A 3 3.50 -11.41 -34.75
CA SER A 3 2.21 -10.84 -34.39
C SER A 3 2.43 -9.36 -34.08
N THR A 4 2.52 -8.56 -35.14
CA THR A 4 2.46 -7.11 -35.06
C THR A 4 1.10 -6.72 -34.50
N THR A 5 1.08 -6.26 -33.24
CA THR A 5 -0.02 -5.46 -32.70
C THR A 5 -0.23 -4.28 -33.64
N LYS A 6 -1.35 -4.27 -34.37
CA LYS A 6 -1.85 -3.08 -35.05
C LYS A 6 -1.97 -1.99 -33.98
N SER A 7 -1.11 -0.98 -34.01
CA SER A 7 -1.39 0.23 -33.26
C SER A 7 -2.61 0.87 -33.92
N ASP A 8 -3.72 0.91 -33.20
CA ASP A 8 -4.87 1.70 -33.62
C ASP A 8 -4.41 3.16 -33.70
N SER A 9 -4.25 3.68 -34.92
CA SER A 9 -3.70 5.01 -35.19
C SER A 9 -4.62 6.16 -34.78
N THR A 10 -5.58 5.89 -33.90
CA THR A 10 -6.66 6.81 -33.45
C THR A 10 -6.81 6.86 -31.93
N TYR A 11 -6.14 6.02 -31.15
CA TYR A 11 -6.26 6.04 -29.69
C TYR A 11 -5.44 7.20 -29.08
N ASP A 12 -6.14 8.18 -28.50
CA ASP A 12 -5.55 9.27 -27.73
C ASP A 12 -5.67 9.00 -26.22
N ARG A 13 -4.64 8.34 -25.67
CA ARG A 13 -4.54 8.09 -24.22
C ARG A 13 -4.63 9.38 -23.40
N LYS A 14 -4.06 10.49 -23.88
CA LYS A 14 -4.04 11.74 -23.10
C LYS A 14 -5.46 12.29 -22.94
N ALA A 15 -6.25 12.24 -24.00
CA ALA A 15 -7.66 12.62 -23.94
C ALA A 15 -8.48 11.70 -23.02
N GLU A 16 -8.29 10.38 -23.11
CA GLU A 16 -8.99 9.41 -22.25
C GLU A 16 -8.65 9.60 -20.76
N VAL A 17 -7.36 9.70 -20.44
CA VAL A 17 -6.89 9.96 -19.07
C VAL A 17 -7.41 11.27 -18.52
N LYS A 18 -7.40 12.34 -19.34
CA LYS A 18 -7.94 13.64 -18.94
C LYS A 18 -9.43 13.56 -18.64
N ALA A 19 -10.23 12.92 -19.49
CA ALA A 19 -11.66 12.76 -19.27
C ALA A 19 -11.96 11.93 -18.02
N PHE A 20 -11.20 10.86 -17.78
CA PHE A 20 -11.29 10.06 -16.56
C PHE A 20 -11.00 10.90 -15.31
N ASP A 21 -9.92 11.68 -15.32
CA ASP A 21 -9.52 12.52 -14.19
C ASP A 21 -10.52 13.65 -13.91
N GLU A 22 -10.99 14.32 -14.96
CA GLU A 22 -11.98 15.41 -14.87
C GLU A 22 -13.34 14.92 -14.37
N SER A 23 -13.67 13.63 -14.54
CA SER A 23 -14.88 13.04 -13.98
C SER A 23 -14.88 13.02 -12.44
N LYS A 24 -13.69 12.94 -11.83
CA LYS A 24 -13.46 12.80 -10.38
C LYS A 24 -14.17 11.60 -9.73
N SER A 25 -14.76 10.73 -10.53
CA SER A 25 -15.58 9.61 -10.05
C SER A 25 -14.76 8.38 -9.66
N GLY A 26 -13.52 8.30 -10.17
CA GLY A 26 -12.61 7.18 -9.97
C GLY A 26 -13.02 5.89 -10.69
N VAL A 27 -12.29 4.81 -10.42
CA VAL A 27 -12.56 3.47 -10.97
C VAL A 27 -13.89 2.92 -10.45
N LYS A 28 -14.24 3.18 -9.19
CA LYS A 28 -15.54 2.87 -8.59
C LYS A 28 -16.68 3.49 -9.40
N GLY A 29 -16.54 4.75 -9.84
CA GLY A 29 -17.51 5.39 -10.73
C GLY A 29 -17.67 4.70 -12.09
N LEU A 30 -16.58 4.19 -12.67
CA LEU A 30 -16.66 3.37 -13.89
C LEU A 30 -17.46 2.08 -13.65
N VAL A 31 -17.22 1.40 -12.52
CA VAL A 31 -17.95 0.19 -12.14
C VAL A 31 -19.43 0.47 -11.90
N GLU A 32 -19.76 1.55 -11.20
CA GLU A 32 -21.14 2.00 -10.96
C GLU A 32 -21.88 2.32 -12.26
N SER A 33 -21.17 2.82 -13.29
CA SER A 33 -21.74 3.03 -14.62
C SER A 33 -21.99 1.75 -15.44
N GLY A 34 -21.64 0.58 -14.90
CA GLY A 34 -21.89 -0.72 -15.53
C GLY A 34 -20.86 -1.12 -16.59
N VAL A 35 -19.62 -0.64 -16.49
CA VAL A 35 -18.53 -0.96 -17.42
C VAL A 35 -18.38 -2.48 -17.61
N LYS A 36 -18.37 -2.92 -18.88
CA LYS A 36 -18.18 -4.34 -19.25
C LYS A 36 -16.81 -4.64 -19.86
N LYS A 37 -16.15 -3.60 -20.37
CA LYS A 37 -14.79 -3.65 -20.90
C LYS A 37 -13.99 -2.51 -20.31
N ILE A 38 -12.82 -2.78 -19.78
CA ILE A 38 -12.01 -1.75 -19.14
C ILE A 38 -11.45 -0.78 -20.20
N PRO A 39 -11.41 0.54 -19.93
CA PRO A 39 -10.79 1.51 -20.84
C PRO A 39 -9.34 1.19 -21.16
N LEU A 40 -8.87 1.56 -22.36
CA LEU A 40 -7.53 1.22 -22.84
C LEU A 40 -6.42 1.80 -21.96
N MET A 41 -6.66 2.93 -21.28
CA MET A 41 -5.72 3.50 -20.32
C MET A 41 -5.35 2.57 -19.16
N PHE A 42 -6.17 1.56 -18.84
CA PHE A 42 -5.88 0.57 -17.80
C PHE A 42 -5.14 -0.68 -18.32
N HIS A 43 -5.01 -0.84 -19.64
CA HIS A 43 -4.41 -2.03 -20.23
C HIS A 43 -2.91 -2.03 -19.98
N SER A 44 -2.45 -2.96 -19.14
CA SER A 44 -1.04 -3.03 -18.74
C SER A 44 -0.14 -3.61 -19.84
N GLY A 45 -0.70 -4.34 -20.81
CA GLY A 45 0.04 -4.92 -21.95
C GLY A 45 0.98 -6.09 -21.59
N TYR A 46 1.09 -6.48 -20.32
CA TYR A 46 2.13 -7.41 -19.83
C TYR A 46 1.61 -8.69 -19.15
N MET A 47 0.30 -8.91 -19.07
CA MET A 47 -0.23 -9.96 -18.18
C MET A 47 -0.35 -11.35 -18.79
N VAL A 48 -0.35 -11.48 -20.12
CA VAL A 48 -0.40 -12.81 -20.78
C VAL A 48 0.90 -13.61 -20.52
N GLU A 49 2.07 -12.97 -20.42
CA GLU A 49 3.35 -13.69 -20.21
C GLU A 49 3.67 -14.03 -18.74
N THR A 50 3.02 -13.38 -17.76
CA THR A 50 3.43 -13.52 -16.34
C THR A 50 2.59 -14.55 -15.56
N ILE A 51 1.36 -14.82 -15.99
CA ILE A 51 0.51 -15.86 -15.36
C ILE A 51 1.09 -17.26 -15.61
N GLU A 52 1.78 -17.47 -16.74
CA GLU A 52 2.42 -18.75 -17.07
C GLU A 52 3.68 -19.05 -16.23
N LYS A 53 4.27 -18.06 -15.55
CA LYS A 53 5.48 -18.24 -14.71
C LYS A 53 5.22 -18.23 -13.21
N THR A 54 3.98 -18.07 -12.76
CA THR A 54 3.61 -18.38 -11.37
C THR A 54 3.58 -19.89 -11.19
N SER A 55 4.77 -20.49 -11.04
CA SER A 55 4.88 -21.79 -10.39
C SER A 55 4.26 -21.65 -9.01
N TYR A 56 3.20 -22.42 -8.74
CA TYR A 56 2.70 -22.68 -7.38
C TYR A 56 3.74 -23.51 -6.62
N ASP A 57 4.95 -22.95 -6.47
CA ASP A 57 6.04 -23.60 -5.77
C ASP A 57 5.70 -23.56 -4.28
N SER A 58 5.01 -24.61 -3.84
CA SER A 58 4.37 -24.76 -2.52
C SER A 58 5.28 -24.63 -1.29
N MET A 59 6.56 -24.26 -1.48
CA MET A 59 7.55 -24.13 -0.41
C MET A 59 7.93 -22.68 -0.06
N LEU A 60 7.61 -21.68 -0.89
CA LEU A 60 7.98 -20.29 -0.63
C LEU A 60 6.79 -19.51 -0.04
N SER A 61 6.98 -18.96 1.16
CA SER A 61 5.99 -18.14 1.85
C SER A 61 6.66 -17.02 2.63
N VAL A 62 6.04 -15.84 2.62
CA VAL A 62 6.50 -14.70 3.43
C VAL A 62 6.52 -15.09 4.91
N PRO A 63 7.63 -14.86 5.64
CA PRO A 63 7.74 -15.24 7.05
C PRO A 63 6.66 -14.61 7.91
N THR A 64 6.13 -15.36 8.88
CA THR A 64 5.19 -14.83 9.90
C THR A 64 5.89 -14.80 11.26
N ILE A 65 5.81 -13.66 11.95
CA ILE A 65 6.50 -13.39 13.20
C ILE A 65 5.46 -13.09 14.29
N ASP A 66 5.53 -13.86 15.37
CA ASP A 66 4.65 -13.71 16.52
C ASP A 66 5.25 -12.71 17.52
N LEU A 67 4.53 -11.61 17.80
CA LEU A 67 4.95 -10.57 18.74
C LEU A 67 4.41 -10.78 20.16
N LYS A 68 3.77 -11.92 20.44
CA LYS A 68 3.22 -12.23 21.75
C LYS A 68 4.29 -12.18 22.84
N ASP A 69 4.00 -11.41 23.88
CA ASP A 69 4.80 -11.32 25.11
C ASP A 69 6.29 -10.94 24.90
N ILE A 70 6.66 -10.31 23.78
CA ILE A 70 8.05 -9.89 23.50
C ILE A 70 8.64 -9.00 24.60
N ASN A 71 7.81 -8.16 25.22
CA ASN A 71 8.23 -7.25 26.30
C ASN A 71 8.37 -7.94 27.67
N LYS A 72 7.92 -9.20 27.81
CA LYS A 72 7.93 -9.93 29.09
C LYS A 72 9.02 -11.01 29.14
N ASN A 73 9.51 -11.47 27.99
CA ASN A 73 10.46 -12.57 27.91
C ASN A 73 11.67 -12.22 27.04
N PRO A 74 12.86 -11.96 27.64
CA PRO A 74 14.07 -11.61 26.90
C PRO A 74 14.51 -12.65 25.86
N ALA A 75 14.23 -13.94 26.09
CA ALA A 75 14.58 -14.98 25.12
C ALA A 75 13.67 -14.92 23.88
N MET A 76 12.37 -14.69 24.07
CA MET A 76 11.42 -14.48 22.97
C MET A 76 11.73 -13.20 22.21
N HIS A 77 12.10 -12.13 22.92
CA HIS A 77 12.54 -10.88 22.30
C HIS A 77 13.74 -11.10 21.36
N ALA A 78 14.79 -11.77 21.85
CA ALA A 78 15.97 -12.07 21.04
C ALA A 78 15.66 -12.95 19.82
N GLU A 79 14.75 -13.92 19.96
CA GLU A 79 14.27 -14.75 18.86
C GLU A 79 13.52 -13.93 17.81
N VAL A 80 12.62 -13.05 18.22
CA VAL A 80 11.88 -12.14 17.33
C VAL A 80 12.83 -11.21 16.59
N VAL A 81 13.79 -10.59 17.27
CA VAL A 81 14.83 -9.76 16.64
C VAL A 81 15.62 -10.56 15.59
N ALA A 82 15.95 -11.82 15.87
CA ALA A 82 16.65 -12.68 14.91
C ALA A 82 15.78 -13.02 13.69
N LYS A 83 14.49 -13.30 13.89
CA LYS A 83 13.52 -13.55 12.81
C LYS A 83 13.32 -12.32 11.93
N ILE A 84 13.13 -11.14 12.53
CA ILE A 84 13.03 -9.86 11.80
C ILE A 84 14.30 -9.62 10.99
N ARG A 85 15.48 -9.81 11.59
CA ARG A 85 16.76 -9.66 10.88
C ARG A 85 16.85 -10.54 9.63
N SER A 86 16.45 -11.80 9.70
CA SER A 86 16.45 -12.72 8.54
C SER A 86 15.39 -12.30 7.52
N ALA A 87 14.15 -12.01 7.95
CA ALA A 87 13.08 -11.58 7.07
C ALA A 87 13.43 -10.30 6.29
N CYS A 88 13.97 -9.28 6.94
CA CYS A 88 14.37 -8.04 6.26
C CYS A 88 15.53 -8.23 5.27
N ARG A 89 16.44 -9.19 5.53
CA ARG A 89 17.59 -9.51 4.66
C ARG A 89 17.24 -10.37 3.46
N GLU A 90 16.37 -11.34 3.67
CA GLU A 90 16.08 -12.39 2.68
C GLU A 90 14.84 -12.03 1.87
N TRP A 91 13.82 -11.50 2.54
CA TRP A 91 12.50 -11.23 1.95
C TRP A 91 12.18 -9.76 1.76
N GLY A 92 12.68 -8.88 2.64
CA GLY A 92 12.23 -7.49 2.71
C GLY A 92 10.77 -7.32 3.16
N PHE A 93 10.10 -8.44 3.47
CA PHE A 93 8.69 -8.58 3.80
C PHE A 93 8.53 -9.61 4.92
N PHE A 94 7.58 -9.39 5.82
CA PHE A 94 7.12 -10.36 6.80
C PHE A 94 5.69 -10.04 7.25
N GLN A 95 4.99 -11.02 7.79
CA GLN A 95 3.73 -10.83 8.51
C GLN A 95 4.00 -10.77 10.01
N ILE A 96 3.20 -9.99 10.73
CA ILE A 96 3.19 -9.97 12.20
C ILE A 96 1.82 -10.33 12.73
N ILE A 97 1.79 -11.10 13.82
CA ILE A 97 0.59 -11.48 14.58
C ILE A 97 0.80 -11.18 16.06
N ASN A 98 -0.30 -11.16 16.84
CA ASN A 98 -0.28 -10.83 18.27
C ASN A 98 0.44 -9.50 18.58
N HIS A 99 0.30 -8.52 17.68
CA HIS A 99 0.94 -7.21 17.74
C HIS A 99 0.24 -6.24 18.72
N GLY A 100 -0.89 -6.63 19.31
CA GLY A 100 -1.58 -5.87 20.36
C GLY A 100 -2.61 -4.83 19.88
N ILE A 101 -2.88 -4.76 18.57
CA ILE A 101 -4.01 -4.00 18.02
C ILE A 101 -5.20 -4.97 17.93
N GLU A 102 -6.36 -4.57 18.44
CA GLU A 102 -7.57 -5.39 18.45
C GLU A 102 -8.12 -5.60 17.04
N ASP A 103 -8.62 -6.80 16.76
CA ASP A 103 -9.20 -7.15 15.45
C ASP A 103 -10.33 -6.20 15.04
N SER A 104 -11.15 -5.75 16.01
CA SER A 104 -12.21 -4.78 15.76
C SER A 104 -11.72 -3.43 15.22
N VAL A 105 -10.53 -2.98 15.61
CA VAL A 105 -9.95 -1.73 15.08
C VAL A 105 -9.49 -1.93 13.63
N MET A 106 -8.95 -3.11 13.32
CA MET A 106 -8.53 -3.44 11.97
C MET A 106 -9.73 -3.61 11.03
N ASP A 107 -10.75 -4.35 11.46
CA ASP A 107 -11.98 -4.57 10.70
C ASP A 107 -12.73 -3.25 10.46
N GLU A 108 -12.91 -2.43 11.50
CA GLU A 108 -13.58 -1.12 11.37
C GLU A 108 -12.79 -0.17 10.47
N MET A 109 -11.45 -0.27 10.40
CA MET A 109 -10.64 0.56 9.51
C MET A 109 -10.84 0.16 8.05
N ILE A 110 -10.90 -1.15 7.75
CA ILE A 110 -11.28 -1.65 6.42
C ILE A 110 -12.69 -1.18 6.05
N ASP A 111 -13.65 -1.32 6.98
CA ASP A 111 -15.03 -0.87 6.78
C ASP A 111 -15.14 0.65 6.64
N GLY A 112 -14.27 1.43 7.28
CA GLY A 112 -14.13 2.87 7.08
C GLY A 112 -13.77 3.23 5.63
N VAL A 113 -12.81 2.53 5.04
CA VAL A 113 -12.46 2.72 3.62
C VAL A 113 -13.61 2.31 2.70
N CYS A 114 -14.29 1.20 3.00
CA CYS A 114 -15.49 0.77 2.27
C CYS A 114 -16.58 1.85 2.33
N ARG A 115 -16.94 2.31 3.53
CA ARG A 115 -17.99 3.33 3.74
C ARG A 115 -17.70 4.60 2.96
N PHE A 116 -16.45 5.08 2.93
CA PHE A 116 -16.08 6.23 2.09
C PHE A 116 -16.35 5.97 0.61
N HIS A 117 -15.88 4.83 0.08
CA HIS A 117 -16.05 4.50 -1.33
C HIS A 117 -17.48 4.12 -1.71
N ASP A 118 -18.33 3.75 -0.76
CA ASP A 118 -19.74 3.43 -1.00
C ASP A 118 -20.68 4.64 -0.85
N GLN A 119 -20.15 5.81 -0.49
CA GLN A 119 -20.92 7.07 -0.56
C GLN A 119 -21.28 7.43 -2.00
N ASP A 120 -22.31 8.28 -2.14
CA ASP A 120 -22.68 8.87 -3.42
C ASP A 120 -21.48 9.53 -4.11
N SER A 121 -21.40 9.35 -5.43
CA SER A 121 -20.31 9.87 -6.25
C SER A 121 -20.03 11.35 -6.00
N ASP A 122 -21.08 12.17 -5.88
CA ASP A 122 -20.93 13.61 -5.68
C ASP A 122 -20.29 13.97 -4.33
N VAL A 123 -20.52 13.18 -3.28
CA VAL A 123 -19.87 13.35 -1.98
C VAL A 123 -18.39 12.98 -2.07
N ARG A 124 -18.05 11.86 -2.72
CA ARG A 124 -16.64 11.44 -2.90
C ARG A 124 -15.84 12.47 -3.69
N LYS A 125 -16.45 13.08 -4.73
CA LYS A 125 -15.81 14.08 -5.60
C LYS A 125 -15.34 15.34 -4.87
N GLU A 126 -15.96 15.69 -3.75
CA GLU A 126 -15.54 16.84 -2.92
C GLU A 126 -14.11 16.67 -2.39
N PHE A 127 -13.71 15.42 -2.14
CA PHE A 127 -12.36 15.07 -1.68
C PHE A 127 -11.40 14.76 -2.84
N TYR A 128 -11.89 14.74 -4.09
CA TYR A 128 -11.05 14.40 -5.23
C TYR A 128 -10.06 15.51 -5.54
N THR A 129 -8.77 15.23 -5.37
CA THR A 129 -7.72 16.22 -5.60
C THR A 129 -6.41 15.56 -6.01
N ARG A 130 -5.62 16.31 -6.79
CA ARG A 130 -4.21 16.02 -7.08
C ARG A 130 -3.26 16.97 -6.37
N ASP A 131 -3.77 17.83 -5.49
CA ASP A 131 -2.97 18.75 -4.69
C ASP A 131 -2.44 18.06 -3.43
N ASN A 132 -1.11 17.90 -3.39
CA ASN A 132 -0.38 17.27 -2.29
C ASN A 132 -0.39 18.09 -0.99
N LYS A 133 -0.94 19.32 -0.99
CA LYS A 133 -1.11 20.12 0.22
C LYS A 133 -2.34 19.74 1.04
N SER A 134 -3.28 19.02 0.44
CA SER A 134 -4.48 18.58 1.13
C SER A 134 -4.13 17.49 2.13
N LYS A 135 -4.59 17.63 3.38
CA LYS A 135 -4.30 16.63 4.43
C LYS A 135 -5.03 15.31 4.21
N PHE A 136 -6.22 15.36 3.60
CA PHE A 136 -6.98 14.20 3.14
C PHE A 136 -7.20 14.32 1.63
N VAL A 137 -7.01 13.21 0.91
CA VAL A 137 -7.12 13.16 -0.55
C VAL A 137 -7.89 11.93 -0.98
N TYR A 138 -8.71 12.06 -2.02
CA TYR A 138 -9.28 10.96 -2.79
C TYR A 138 -8.79 11.04 -4.25
N TYR A 139 -8.33 9.92 -4.82
CA TYR A 139 -7.78 9.88 -6.17
C TYR A 139 -7.63 8.42 -6.65
N SER A 140 -7.47 8.18 -7.96
CA SER A 140 -7.28 6.81 -8.48
C SER A 140 -5.84 6.38 -8.62
N ASN A 141 -5.00 7.25 -9.19
CA ASN A 141 -3.60 6.95 -9.46
C ASN A 141 -2.77 8.21 -9.25
N THR A 142 -1.68 8.08 -8.49
CA THR A 142 -0.73 9.16 -8.24
C THR A 142 -0.12 9.67 -9.55
N SER A 143 0.46 8.78 -10.35
CA SER A 143 1.20 9.13 -11.57
C SER A 143 0.38 8.94 -12.85
N LEU A 144 -0.93 9.19 -12.77
CA LEU A 144 -1.91 8.88 -13.83
C LEU A 144 -1.49 9.41 -15.22
N PHE A 145 -0.94 10.63 -15.26
CA PHE A 145 -0.54 11.31 -16.50
C PHE A 145 0.84 10.90 -17.03
N GLN A 146 1.70 10.31 -16.18
CA GLN A 146 3.07 9.92 -16.56
C GLN A 146 3.16 8.44 -16.92
N ASP A 147 2.45 7.59 -16.17
CA ASP A 147 2.51 6.15 -16.35
C ASP A 147 1.95 5.71 -17.70
N LYS A 148 2.47 4.60 -18.23
CA LYS A 148 2.02 4.02 -19.50
C LYS A 148 0.57 3.51 -19.43
N PHE A 149 0.15 3.08 -18.24
CA PHE A 149 -1.20 2.61 -17.95
C PHE A 149 -1.56 2.96 -16.51
N ALA A 150 -2.84 3.14 -16.25
CA ALA A 150 -3.40 3.36 -14.92
C ALA A 150 -3.65 2.02 -14.22
N ASN A 151 -3.57 2.01 -12.89
CA ASN A 151 -3.97 0.86 -12.10
C ASN A 151 -5.49 0.85 -11.85
N TRP A 152 -6.08 -0.35 -11.77
CA TRP A 152 -7.51 -0.55 -11.48
C TRP A 152 -7.81 -0.43 -9.98
N ARG A 153 -7.70 0.80 -9.46
CA ARG A 153 -7.99 1.11 -8.06
C ARG A 153 -8.37 2.57 -7.86
N ASP A 154 -9.02 2.82 -6.74
CA ASP A 154 -9.13 4.11 -6.09
C ASP A 154 -8.39 4.13 -4.76
N SER A 155 -8.13 5.31 -4.23
CA SER A 155 -7.37 5.50 -3.00
C SER A 155 -7.84 6.73 -2.24
N ILE A 156 -7.95 6.56 -0.93
CA ILE A 156 -7.92 7.68 0.02
C ILE A 156 -6.53 7.76 0.65
N GLY A 157 -6.08 8.96 0.99
CA GLY A 157 -4.80 9.20 1.61
C GLY A 157 -4.88 10.27 2.67
N CYS A 158 -4.14 10.11 3.78
CA CYS A 158 -4.13 11.09 4.84
C CYS A 158 -2.80 11.18 5.58
N HIS A 159 -2.28 12.41 5.73
CA HIS A 159 -1.10 12.71 6.54
C HIS A 159 -1.50 12.80 8.02
N MET A 160 -1.23 11.73 8.78
CA MET A 160 -1.63 11.62 10.18
C MET A 160 -0.53 12.08 11.16
N ALA A 161 0.72 12.20 10.71
CA ALA A 161 1.82 12.77 11.50
C ALA A 161 2.86 13.45 10.57
N PRO A 162 3.57 14.49 11.06
CA PRO A 162 3.50 15.05 12.42
C PRO A 162 2.27 15.95 12.65
N ASN A 163 1.72 16.53 11.57
CA ASN A 163 0.62 17.48 11.64
C ASN A 163 -0.70 16.86 11.19
N ALA A 164 -1.35 16.10 12.08
CA ALA A 164 -2.63 15.47 11.79
C ALA A 164 -3.70 16.48 11.32
N PRO A 165 -4.67 16.07 10.48
CA PRO A 165 -5.87 16.85 10.22
C PRO A 165 -6.68 17.04 11.50
N LYS A 166 -7.39 18.16 11.58
CA LYS A 166 -8.48 18.30 12.55
C LYS A 166 -9.60 17.34 12.18
N PRO A 167 -10.39 16.84 13.14
CA PRO A 167 -11.46 15.88 12.85
C PRO A 167 -12.40 16.35 11.74
N GLU A 168 -12.79 17.63 11.71
CA GLU A 168 -13.65 18.21 10.67
C GLU A 168 -13.05 18.22 9.25
N GLU A 169 -11.74 18.06 9.10
CA GLU A 169 -11.05 17.94 7.80
C GLU A 169 -11.12 16.50 7.23
N LEU A 170 -11.62 15.53 8.02
CA LEU A 170 -11.80 14.13 7.62
C LEU A 170 -13.26 13.83 7.27
N PRO A 171 -13.52 12.93 6.29
CA PRO A 171 -14.87 12.47 5.97
C PRO A 171 -15.53 11.82 7.19
N GLU A 172 -16.74 12.25 7.52
CA GLU A 172 -17.45 11.80 8.73
C GLU A 172 -17.57 10.28 8.82
N VAL A 173 -17.77 9.60 7.69
CA VAL A 173 -17.99 8.14 7.62
C VAL A 173 -16.77 7.28 8.01
N CYS A 174 -15.56 7.85 8.01
CA CYS A 174 -14.33 7.13 8.36
C CYS A 174 -13.44 7.91 9.34
N ARG A 175 -13.87 9.09 9.80
CA ARG A 175 -13.09 10.02 10.64
C ARG A 175 -12.57 9.36 11.91
N ASP A 176 -13.47 8.85 12.74
CA ASP A 176 -13.11 8.43 14.10
C ASP A 176 -12.18 7.22 14.06
N ILE A 177 -12.47 6.26 13.20
CA ILE A 177 -11.62 5.08 13.03
C ILE A 177 -10.26 5.44 12.42
N MET A 178 -10.17 6.37 11.47
CA MET A 178 -8.87 6.80 10.95
C MET A 178 -8.00 7.40 12.05
N ILE A 179 -8.57 8.21 12.94
CA ILE A 179 -7.86 8.80 14.08
C ILE A 179 -7.40 7.71 15.06
N GLU A 180 -8.29 6.80 15.43
CA GLU A 180 -7.97 5.70 16.36
C GLU A 180 -6.90 4.77 15.79
N TYR A 181 -7.10 4.29 14.55
CA TYR A 181 -6.17 3.43 13.84
C TYR A 181 -4.80 4.11 13.69
N ALA A 182 -4.76 5.39 13.33
CA ALA A 182 -3.50 6.13 13.21
C ALA A 182 -2.70 6.18 14.50
N LYS A 183 -3.36 6.35 15.65
CA LYS A 183 -2.69 6.32 16.95
C LYS A 183 -2.09 4.93 17.22
N LYS A 184 -2.88 3.88 17.04
CA LYS A 184 -2.46 2.48 17.29
C LYS A 184 -1.32 2.05 16.36
N ILE A 185 -1.43 2.37 15.07
CA ILE A 185 -0.42 1.99 14.08
C ILE A 185 0.86 2.79 14.27
N LYS A 186 0.78 4.03 14.76
CA LYS A 186 1.96 4.83 15.13
C LYS A 186 2.74 4.16 16.26
N GLU A 187 2.05 3.78 17.32
CA GLU A 187 2.65 3.06 18.47
C GLU A 187 3.30 1.75 18.02
N LEU A 188 2.59 0.93 17.23
CA LEU A 188 3.14 -0.30 16.67
C LEU A 188 4.35 -0.06 15.76
N GLY A 189 4.31 1.00 14.94
CA GLY A 189 5.43 1.40 14.10
C GLY A 189 6.68 1.70 14.91
N CYS A 190 6.57 2.46 16.00
CA CYS A 190 7.70 2.72 16.90
C CYS A 190 8.31 1.43 17.45
N THR A 191 7.48 0.49 17.93
CA THR A 191 7.96 -0.82 18.39
C THR A 191 8.68 -1.61 17.29
N ILE A 192 8.18 -1.59 16.06
CA ILE A 192 8.87 -2.28 14.95
C ILE A 192 10.19 -1.59 14.61
N PHE A 193 10.28 -0.26 14.66
CA PHE A 193 11.54 0.46 14.47
C PHE A 193 12.59 0.15 15.55
N GLU A 194 12.18 -0.06 16.80
CA GLU A 194 13.07 -0.54 17.86
C GLU A 194 13.66 -1.92 17.51
N LEU A 195 12.79 -2.86 17.15
CA LEU A 195 13.18 -4.21 16.75
C LEU A 195 14.07 -4.21 15.49
N LEU A 196 13.80 -3.33 14.53
CA LEU A 196 14.63 -3.14 13.33
C LEU A 196 16.02 -2.60 13.68
N SER A 197 16.10 -1.65 14.62
CA SER A 197 17.38 -1.13 15.11
C SER A 197 18.23 -2.23 15.75
N GLU A 198 17.63 -3.06 16.59
CA GLU A 198 18.30 -4.23 17.19
C GLU A 198 18.64 -5.30 16.15
N ALA A 199 17.79 -5.50 15.15
CA ALA A 199 18.08 -6.38 14.01
C ALA A 199 19.30 -5.89 13.22
N LEU A 200 19.58 -4.59 13.18
CA LEU A 200 20.82 -4.03 12.66
C LEU A 200 22.01 -4.16 13.63
N GLY A 201 21.79 -4.54 14.88
CA GLY A 201 22.82 -4.61 15.93
C GLY A 201 23.11 -3.25 16.56
N LEU A 202 22.13 -2.35 16.52
CA LEU A 202 22.19 -1.00 17.06
C LEU A 202 21.35 -0.92 18.35
N LYS A 203 21.40 0.23 19.02
CA LYS A 203 20.51 0.51 20.17
C LYS A 203 19.06 0.56 19.68
N PRO A 204 18.06 0.13 20.49
CA PRO A 204 16.65 0.17 20.10
C PRO A 204 16.18 1.55 19.61
N SER A 205 16.64 2.63 20.25
CA SER A 205 16.29 4.01 19.90
C SER A 205 16.91 4.55 18.60
N PHE A 206 17.82 3.83 17.95
CA PHE A 206 18.65 4.39 16.87
C PHE A 206 17.84 4.96 15.69
N LEU A 207 16.85 4.21 15.17
CA LEU A 207 16.04 4.70 14.04
C LEU A 207 15.07 5.80 14.44
N GLU A 208 14.61 5.81 15.70
CA GLU A 208 13.81 6.92 16.26
C GLU A 208 14.65 8.21 16.37
N GLU A 209 15.90 8.12 16.85
CA GLU A 209 16.85 9.24 16.92
C GLU A 209 17.20 9.82 15.54
N LEU A 210 16.95 9.07 14.47
CA LEU A 210 17.06 9.52 13.07
C LEU A 210 15.73 10.00 12.47
N ASN A 211 14.71 10.23 13.30
CA ASN A 211 13.40 10.72 12.91
C ASN A 211 12.65 9.79 11.93
N CYS A 212 12.99 8.50 11.88
CA CYS A 212 12.32 7.54 11.00
C CYS A 212 10.84 7.31 11.37
N THR A 213 10.50 7.61 12.62
CA THR A 213 9.17 7.45 13.20
C THR A 213 8.36 8.73 13.16
N GLU A 214 8.82 9.86 12.61
CA GLU A 214 8.10 11.14 12.71
C GLU A 214 6.90 11.23 11.76
N GLY A 215 7.10 10.93 10.47
CA GLY A 215 6.05 10.95 9.46
C GLY A 215 5.14 9.72 9.54
N LEU A 216 3.84 9.93 9.30
CA LEU A 216 2.89 8.84 9.08
C LEU A 216 1.87 9.27 8.03
N PHE A 217 1.82 8.51 6.94
CA PHE A 217 0.82 8.66 5.89
C PHE A 217 0.03 7.36 5.76
N ILE A 218 -1.28 7.46 5.93
CA ILE A 218 -2.19 6.33 5.84
C ILE A 218 -2.90 6.40 4.50
N GLN A 219 -2.88 5.29 3.76
CA GLN A 219 -3.44 5.20 2.43
C GLN A 219 -4.36 3.99 2.35
N GLY A 220 -5.67 4.24 2.19
CA GLY A 220 -6.69 3.21 1.99
C GLY A 220 -6.91 2.96 0.50
N HIS A 221 -6.44 1.83 -0.01
CA HIS A 221 -6.70 1.41 -1.37
C HIS A 221 -8.00 0.64 -1.49
N TYR A 222 -8.80 0.98 -2.48
CA TYR A 222 -10.05 0.31 -2.84
C TYR A 222 -9.93 -0.23 -4.27
N TYR A 223 -10.07 -1.53 -4.43
CA TYR A 223 -9.92 -2.24 -5.70
C TYR A 223 -11.28 -2.83 -6.08
N PRO A 224 -12.07 -2.14 -6.93
CA PRO A 224 -13.34 -2.68 -7.40
C PRO A 224 -13.15 -4.00 -8.16
N ALA A 225 -14.21 -4.81 -8.24
CA ALA A 225 -14.25 -5.95 -9.15
C ALA A 225 -13.93 -5.48 -10.58
N CYS A 226 -13.04 -6.19 -11.26
CA CYS A 226 -12.62 -5.89 -12.62
C CYS A 226 -13.29 -6.85 -13.60
N PRO A 227 -13.90 -6.37 -14.71
CA PRO A 227 -14.50 -7.25 -15.71
C PRO A 227 -13.47 -7.95 -16.62
N GLU A 228 -12.24 -7.42 -16.70
CA GLU A 228 -11.13 -7.97 -17.51
C GLU A 228 -9.81 -7.94 -16.70
N PRO A 229 -9.73 -8.62 -15.54
CA PRO A 229 -8.59 -8.55 -14.62
C PRO A 229 -7.29 -9.06 -15.23
N GLU A 230 -7.34 -9.89 -16.27
CA GLU A 230 -6.17 -10.33 -17.03
C GLU A 230 -5.56 -9.22 -17.91
N LEU A 231 -6.22 -8.09 -18.09
CA LEU A 231 -5.70 -6.96 -18.89
C LEU A 231 -5.08 -5.85 -18.02
N THR A 232 -5.30 -5.86 -16.71
CA THR A 232 -4.90 -4.77 -15.81
C THR A 232 -4.47 -5.27 -14.43
N VAL A 233 -3.83 -4.40 -13.66
CA VAL A 233 -3.37 -4.70 -12.29
C VAL A 233 -4.00 -3.74 -11.30
N GLY A 234 -4.24 -4.22 -10.08
CA GLY A 234 -4.67 -3.37 -8.98
C GLY A 234 -3.56 -2.39 -8.59
N THR A 235 -2.31 -2.82 -8.59
CA THR A 235 -1.14 -1.96 -8.39
C THR A 235 0.05 -2.52 -9.16
N SER A 236 0.69 -1.66 -9.95
CA SER A 236 1.85 -1.97 -10.77
C SER A 236 3.06 -2.40 -9.92
N LYS A 237 4.02 -3.05 -10.58
CA LYS A 237 5.30 -3.43 -9.95
C LYS A 237 6.03 -2.18 -9.48
N HIS A 238 6.32 -2.10 -8.17
CA HIS A 238 7.07 -0.99 -7.57
C HIS A 238 7.80 -1.42 -6.30
N THR A 239 8.67 -0.54 -5.79
CA THR A 239 9.19 -0.53 -4.41
C THR A 239 8.62 0.69 -3.68
N ASP A 240 8.68 0.68 -2.35
CA ASP A 240 8.12 1.76 -1.54
C ASP A 240 9.16 2.84 -1.24
N ASN A 241 8.85 4.09 -1.57
CA ASN A 241 9.66 5.27 -1.22
C ASN A 241 9.44 5.70 0.25
N ALA A 242 9.60 4.78 1.19
CA ALA A 242 9.42 5.00 2.62
C ALA A 242 10.56 4.32 3.40
N PHE A 243 10.60 4.49 4.73
CA PHE A 243 11.44 3.63 5.57
C PHE A 243 10.80 2.24 5.71
N MET A 244 9.51 2.23 6.02
CA MET A 244 8.74 1.03 6.27
C MET A 244 7.28 1.28 5.93
N ASN A 245 6.60 0.23 5.48
CA ASN A 245 5.15 0.20 5.38
C ASN A 245 4.59 -0.89 6.31
N ILE A 246 3.49 -0.58 6.99
CA ILE A 246 2.65 -1.56 7.69
C ILE A 246 1.31 -1.61 6.98
N LEU A 247 1.05 -2.74 6.32
CA LEU A 247 -0.10 -2.98 5.47
C LEU A 247 -1.13 -3.85 6.18
N LEU A 248 -2.33 -3.33 6.30
CA LEU A 248 -3.54 -4.08 6.62
C LEU A 248 -4.17 -4.58 5.33
N GLN A 249 -4.53 -5.87 5.28
CA GLN A 249 -5.24 -6.47 4.16
C GLN A 249 -6.62 -6.95 4.59
N ASP A 250 -7.57 -6.88 3.67
CA ASP A 250 -8.78 -7.70 3.75
C ASP A 250 -8.49 -9.20 3.50
N GLN A 251 -9.55 -10.00 3.42
CA GLN A 251 -9.46 -11.44 3.20
C GLN A 251 -9.51 -11.87 1.72
N VAL A 252 -9.51 -10.92 0.76
CA VAL A 252 -9.53 -11.24 -0.68
C VAL A 252 -8.12 -11.57 -1.19
N GLY A 253 -7.09 -10.96 -0.62
CA GLY A 253 -5.69 -11.20 -1.00
C GLY A 253 -5.30 -10.51 -2.30
N GLY A 254 -4.29 -11.00 -3.03
CA GLY A 254 -3.86 -10.44 -4.32
C GLY A 254 -2.54 -9.66 -4.29
N LEU A 255 -1.96 -9.42 -3.10
CA LEU A 255 -0.58 -8.95 -2.96
C LEU A 255 0.40 -10.04 -3.42
N GLN A 256 1.37 -9.64 -4.23
CA GLN A 256 2.49 -10.48 -4.64
C GLN A 256 3.82 -9.77 -4.41
N VAL A 257 4.79 -10.49 -3.88
CA VAL A 257 6.17 -10.04 -3.64
C VAL A 257 7.11 -10.77 -4.59
N LEU A 258 8.09 -10.08 -5.15
CA LEU A 258 9.10 -10.67 -6.01
C LEU A 258 10.25 -11.23 -5.17
N HIS A 259 10.35 -12.55 -5.04
CA HIS A 259 11.42 -13.24 -4.31
C HIS A 259 12.13 -14.22 -5.25
N ASP A 260 13.46 -14.15 -5.34
CA ASP A 260 14.27 -14.97 -6.26
C ASP A 260 13.75 -14.99 -7.71
N ASN A 261 13.38 -13.81 -8.23
CA ASN A 261 12.79 -13.60 -9.56
C ASN A 261 11.46 -14.33 -9.80
N LYS A 262 10.81 -14.82 -8.73
CA LYS A 262 9.47 -15.42 -8.76
C LYS A 262 8.48 -14.53 -8.01
N TRP A 263 7.27 -14.40 -8.55
CA TRP A 263 6.18 -13.75 -7.83
C TRP A 263 5.58 -14.73 -6.81
N VAL A 264 5.63 -14.36 -5.53
CA VAL A 264 5.11 -15.14 -4.41
C VAL A 264 3.87 -14.43 -3.87
N ASN A 265 2.76 -15.16 -3.73
CA ASN A 265 1.54 -14.63 -3.13
C ASN A 265 1.74 -14.41 -1.63
N VAL A 266 1.19 -13.31 -1.12
CA VAL A 266 1.06 -13.08 0.33
C VAL A 266 -0.39 -13.39 0.72
N PRO A 267 -0.66 -14.59 1.27
CA PRO A 267 -2.02 -14.93 1.67
C PRO A 267 -2.46 -14.01 2.82
N PRO A 268 -3.67 -13.45 2.77
CA PRO A 268 -4.17 -12.64 3.86
C PRO A 268 -4.34 -13.52 5.11
N LEU A 269 -3.95 -12.97 6.26
CA LEU A 269 -4.15 -13.58 7.56
C LEU A 269 -4.96 -12.59 8.41
N HIS A 270 -6.15 -12.99 8.83
CA HIS A 270 -6.97 -12.18 9.73
C HIS A 270 -6.23 -11.95 11.05
N GLY A 271 -6.29 -10.72 11.56
CA GLY A 271 -5.54 -10.31 12.75
C GLY A 271 -4.03 -10.13 12.53
N ALA A 272 -3.59 -9.96 11.29
CA ALA A 272 -2.19 -9.76 10.95
C ALA A 272 -1.95 -8.50 10.10
N PHE A 273 -0.75 -7.95 10.23
CA PHE A 273 -0.23 -6.95 9.30
C PHE A 273 0.92 -7.53 8.47
N VAL A 274 1.05 -7.07 7.23
CA VAL A 274 2.26 -7.25 6.43
C VAL A 274 3.17 -6.05 6.67
N VAL A 275 4.42 -6.28 7.01
CA VAL A 275 5.45 -5.26 7.13
C VAL A 275 6.43 -5.42 5.98
N ASN A 276 6.77 -4.32 5.33
CA ASN A 276 7.82 -4.32 4.32
C ASN A 276 8.77 -3.13 4.45
N ILE A 277 10.01 -3.38 4.05
CA ILE A 277 11.10 -2.39 4.05
C ILE A 277 10.98 -1.55 2.79
N GLY A 278 11.13 -0.24 2.95
CA GLY A 278 11.18 0.69 1.82
C GLY A 278 12.59 1.16 1.50
N ASP A 279 12.71 1.88 0.39
CA ASP A 279 13.97 2.29 -0.23
C ASP A 279 14.84 3.14 0.72
N LEU A 280 14.22 3.96 1.56
CA LEU A 280 14.94 4.82 2.51
C LEU A 280 15.63 4.00 3.61
N LEU A 281 14.97 2.95 4.12
CA LEU A 281 15.56 2.11 5.16
C LEU A 281 16.58 1.14 4.58
N GLN A 282 16.40 0.67 3.34
CA GLN A 282 17.46 -0.04 2.62
C GLN A 282 18.73 0.82 2.55
N LEU A 283 18.60 2.09 2.13
CA LEU A 283 19.72 3.03 2.07
C LEU A 283 20.37 3.23 3.44
N LEU A 284 19.58 3.55 4.47
CA LEU A 284 20.09 3.76 5.84
C LEU A 284 20.77 2.51 6.42
N SER A 285 20.26 1.33 6.09
CA SER A 285 20.83 0.06 6.55
C SER A 285 22.11 -0.33 5.81
N ASN A 286 22.52 0.43 4.78
CA ASN A 286 23.60 0.10 3.86
C ASN A 286 23.38 -1.27 3.20
N ASP A 287 22.22 -1.43 2.55
CA ASP A 287 21.75 -2.65 1.85
C ASP A 287 21.65 -3.91 2.72
N ARG A 288 21.69 -3.75 4.06
CA ARG A 288 21.50 -4.88 4.97
C ARG A 288 20.04 -5.32 5.03
N PHE A 289 19.10 -4.41 4.85
CA PHE A 289 17.68 -4.73 4.62
C PHE A 289 17.32 -4.44 3.17
N LYS A 290 16.40 -5.22 2.60
CA LYS A 290 16.03 -5.12 1.20
C LYS A 290 14.63 -4.52 1.05
N SER A 291 14.53 -3.48 0.25
CA SER A 291 13.28 -3.04 -0.37
C SER A 291 13.04 -3.90 -1.60
N VAL A 292 11.83 -4.47 -1.70
CA VAL A 292 11.54 -5.54 -2.67
C VAL A 292 10.36 -5.16 -3.55
N TYR A 293 10.51 -5.46 -4.84
CA TYR A 293 9.45 -5.27 -5.81
C TYR A 293 8.21 -6.07 -5.42
N HIS A 294 7.07 -5.40 -5.39
CA HIS A 294 5.78 -6.02 -5.13
C HIS A 294 4.71 -5.44 -6.06
N ARG A 295 3.58 -6.13 -6.18
CA ARG A 295 2.42 -5.73 -7.01
C ARG A 295 1.11 -6.24 -6.40
N VAL A 296 -0.01 -5.71 -6.88
CA VAL A 296 -1.35 -6.19 -6.51
C VAL A 296 -2.10 -6.60 -7.77
N LEU A 297 -2.60 -7.84 -7.81
CA LEU A 297 -3.40 -8.35 -8.92
C LEU A 297 -4.83 -7.80 -8.88
N SER A 298 -5.41 -7.60 -10.06
CA SER A 298 -6.85 -7.37 -10.21
C SER A 298 -7.62 -8.69 -10.09
N SER A 299 -8.90 -8.61 -9.73
CA SER A 299 -9.76 -9.77 -9.55
C SER A 299 -11.16 -9.53 -10.09
N TYR A 300 -11.82 -10.60 -10.51
CA TYR A 300 -13.26 -10.61 -10.82
C TYR A 300 -14.12 -10.42 -9.55
N ILE A 301 -13.55 -10.72 -8.38
CA ILE A 301 -14.21 -10.58 -7.08
C ILE A 301 -13.70 -9.30 -6.42
N GLY A 302 -14.63 -8.52 -5.87
CA GLY A 302 -14.30 -7.33 -5.09
C GLY A 302 -15.53 -6.73 -4.41
N PRO A 303 -15.36 -5.58 -3.73
CA PRO A 303 -14.10 -4.86 -3.64
C PRO A 303 -13.04 -5.60 -2.80
N ARG A 304 -11.77 -5.50 -3.22
CA ARG A 304 -10.64 -5.73 -2.30
C ARG A 304 -10.29 -4.40 -1.64
N VAL A 305 -9.94 -4.42 -0.36
CA VAL A 305 -9.46 -3.25 0.39
C VAL A 305 -8.13 -3.55 1.08
N SER A 306 -7.25 -2.55 1.15
CA SER A 306 -6.05 -2.60 1.98
C SER A 306 -5.64 -1.22 2.47
N VAL A 307 -5.05 -1.13 3.66
CA VAL A 307 -4.62 0.13 4.27
C VAL A 307 -3.12 0.09 4.51
N SER A 308 -2.38 0.87 3.74
CA SER A 308 -0.93 1.05 3.91
C SER A 308 -0.65 2.17 4.89
N SER A 309 0.33 1.97 5.76
CA SER A 309 0.75 2.93 6.80
C SER A 309 2.24 3.18 6.62
N PHE A 310 2.56 4.24 5.88
CA PHE A 310 3.92 4.57 5.48
C PHE A 310 4.61 5.46 6.50
N PHE A 311 5.81 5.07 6.90
CA PHE A 311 6.70 5.83 7.76
C PHE A 311 7.83 6.47 6.96
N PHE A 312 8.03 7.77 7.12
CA PHE A 312 9.00 8.59 6.39
C PHE A 312 9.48 9.75 7.28
N ASN A 313 10.53 10.47 6.85
CA ASN A 313 11.05 11.63 7.57
C ASN A 313 10.15 12.86 7.33
N SER A 314 9.81 13.61 8.38
CA SER A 314 8.93 14.79 8.33
C SER A 314 9.49 15.94 7.47
N GLU A 315 10.82 16.07 7.36
CA GLU A 315 11.47 17.12 6.56
C GLU A 315 11.11 17.08 5.06
N TYR A 316 10.63 15.94 4.55
CA TYR A 316 10.07 15.84 3.19
C TYR A 316 8.78 16.64 2.97
N LEU A 317 8.09 17.04 4.05
CA LEU A 317 6.84 17.81 3.97
C LEU A 317 7.09 19.33 3.93
N ASP A 318 8.17 19.82 4.54
CA ASP A 318 8.42 21.26 4.71
C ASP A 318 9.18 21.91 3.54
N GLU A 319 9.96 21.17 2.76
CA GLU A 319 10.76 21.77 1.65
C GLU A 319 9.96 22.07 0.37
N GLY A 320 8.64 21.89 0.34
CA GLY A 320 7.86 21.96 -0.91
C GLY A 320 8.31 20.94 -1.96
N SER A 321 9.15 19.98 -1.54
CA SER A 321 9.72 18.88 -2.30
C SER A 321 9.02 17.58 -1.91
N THR A 322 7.69 17.55 -2.06
CA THR A 322 6.91 16.29 -2.04
C THR A 322 7.17 15.42 -3.29
N LYS A 323 8.22 15.72 -4.07
CA LYS A 323 8.59 15.04 -5.32
C LYS A 323 8.89 13.55 -5.15
N GLY A 324 9.07 13.08 -3.91
CA GLY A 324 9.41 11.68 -3.58
C GLY A 324 8.22 10.79 -3.17
N LEU A 325 7.16 11.35 -2.59
CA LEU A 325 5.96 10.59 -2.17
C LEU A 325 4.92 10.48 -3.29
N TRP A 326 4.98 11.39 -4.26
CA TRP A 326 4.12 11.41 -5.44
C TRP A 326 4.97 11.66 -6.67
N PRO A 327 5.13 10.71 -7.61
CA PRO A 327 5.88 11.00 -8.81
C PRO A 327 5.20 12.12 -9.64
N ASN A 328 5.93 13.23 -9.80
CA ASN A 328 6.07 14.08 -11.02
C ASN A 328 4.85 14.37 -11.88
#